data_AF-A0A353F3D1-F1
#
_entry.id   AF-A0A353F3D1-F1
#
_cell.length_a   1.000
_cell.length_b   1.000
_cell.length_c   1.000
_cell.angle_alpha   90.00
_cell.angle_beta   90.00
_cell.angle_gamma   90.00
#
_symmetry.space_group_name_H-M   'P 1'
#
loop_
_entity.id
_entity.type
_entity.pdbx_description
1 polymer ?
#
loop_
_entity_poly.entity_id
_entity_poly.type
_entity_poly.pdbx_seq_one_letter_code
_entity_poly.pdbx_strand_id
1 'polypeptide(L)'
;TMMDNTLIVYTSNNADKQHTNGANWPVMLLGNCDGIFKSGCFTHVEGKRPINTLYSTILRSVGVSCDRFNMSEKMAKKFDSGSGPLKEILA
;
A
#
# COMPACT_ATOMS: atom_id res chain seq x y z
N THR A 1 -2.94 -23.70 -0.30
CA THR A 1 -4.38 -23.50 0.02
C THR A 1 -4.89 -22.25 -0.68
N MET A 2 -6.21 -22.00 -0.74
CA MET A 2 -6.76 -20.80 -1.39
C MET A 2 -6.21 -19.49 -0.80
N MET A 3 -6.01 -19.45 0.51
CA MET A 3 -5.46 -18.28 1.21
C MET A 3 -3.99 -18.03 0.90
N ASP A 4 -3.23 -19.05 0.51
CA ASP A 4 -1.81 -18.92 0.20
C ASP A 4 -1.61 -18.09 -1.08
N ASN A 5 -2.56 -18.11 -2.04
CA ASN A 5 -2.47 -17.34 -3.29
C ASN A 5 -3.33 -16.07 -3.31
N THR A 6 -3.88 -15.69 -2.16
CA THR A 6 -4.83 -14.57 -2.06
C THR A 6 -4.23 -13.43 -1.24
N LEU A 7 -4.57 -12.19 -1.63
CA LEU A 7 -4.41 -11.00 -0.79
C LEU A 7 -5.77 -10.32 -0.65
N ILE A 8 -6.27 -10.19 0.57
CA ILE A 8 -7.43 -9.37 0.89
C ILE A 8 -6.91 -8.06 1.49
N VAL A 9 -7.31 -6.94 0.88
CA VAL A 9 -6.98 -5.60 1.35
C VAL A 9 -8.20 -5.01 2.03
N TYR A 10 -8.13 -4.83 3.34
CA TYR A 10 -9.17 -4.17 4.12
C TYR A 10 -8.73 -2.77 4.52
N THR A 11 -9.53 -1.77 4.14
CA THR A 11 -9.23 -0.36 4.36
C THR A 11 -10.51 0.46 4.49
N SER A 12 -10.38 1.71 4.94
CA SER A 12 -11.45 2.68 5.02
C SER A 12 -11.33 3.72 3.90
N ASN A 13 -12.45 4.33 3.50
CA ASN A 13 -12.44 5.44 2.55
C ASN A 13 -11.96 6.76 3.17
N ASN A 14 -11.92 6.86 4.51
CA ASN A 14 -11.45 8.03 5.26
C ASN A 14 -10.77 7.60 6.58
N ALA A 15 -9.89 8.45 7.12
CA ALA A 15 -9.17 8.21 8.39
C ALA A 15 -10.11 8.13 9.60
N ASP A 16 -10.75 9.26 9.86
CA ASP A 16 -11.35 9.64 11.14
C ASP A 16 -12.68 10.36 10.95
N LYS A 17 -12.83 11.07 9.83
CA LYS A 17 -14.04 11.83 9.46
C LYS A 17 -14.20 11.96 7.96
N GLN A 18 -15.42 12.29 7.54
CA GLN A 18 -15.72 12.68 6.16
C GLN A 18 -14.90 13.92 5.78
N HIS A 19 -14.19 13.87 4.65
CA HIS A 19 -13.22 14.89 4.24
C HIS A 19 -12.05 15.03 5.22
N THR A 20 -11.41 13.91 5.55
CA THR A 20 -10.20 13.87 6.39
C THR A 20 -9.02 14.66 5.78
N ASN A 21 -8.06 15.03 6.62
CA ASN A 21 -6.83 15.73 6.22
C ASN A 21 -5.73 14.81 5.68
N GLY A 22 -6.02 13.52 5.48
CA GLY A 22 -5.03 12.55 5.01
C GLY A 22 -4.05 12.11 6.10
N ALA A 23 -4.51 11.98 7.35
CA ALA A 23 -3.73 11.42 8.45
C ALA A 23 -3.29 9.96 8.20
N ASN A 24 -2.55 9.35 9.13
CA ASN A 24 -2.16 7.94 9.01
C ASN A 24 -3.37 7.01 9.18
N TRP A 25 -3.53 6.02 8.29
CA TRP A 25 -4.68 5.11 8.27
C TRP A 25 -4.22 3.67 8.53
N PRO A 26 -4.94 2.91 9.37
CA PRO A 26 -4.71 1.48 9.44
C PRO A 26 -5.20 0.82 8.14
N VAL A 27 -4.37 -0.07 7.60
CA VAL A 27 -4.71 -0.98 6.50
C VAL A 27 -4.38 -2.38 6.96
N MET A 28 -5.26 -3.34 6.68
CA MET A 28 -5.00 -4.75 6.94
C MET A 28 -4.81 -5.49 5.62
N LEU A 29 -3.71 -6.25 5.54
CA LEU A 29 -3.43 -7.20 4.47
C LEU A 29 -3.61 -8.61 5.05
N LEU A 30 -4.50 -9.40 4.47
CA LEU A 30 -4.78 -10.78 4.90
C LEU A 30 -4.43 -11.75 3.76
N GLY A 31 -3.67 -12.79 4.10
CA GLY A 31 -3.01 -13.66 3.12
C GLY A 31 -1.62 -13.14 2.72
N ASN A 32 -0.89 -13.92 1.92
CA ASN A 32 0.48 -13.60 1.53
C ASN A 32 0.73 -13.63 0.02
N CYS A 33 -0.29 -13.90 -0.81
CA CYS A 33 -0.21 -13.90 -2.28
C CYS A 33 1.03 -14.63 -2.83
N ASP A 34 1.08 -15.94 -2.63
CA ASP A 34 2.17 -16.85 -2.97
C ASP A 34 3.51 -16.44 -2.34
N GLY A 35 3.44 -15.93 -1.11
CA GLY A 35 4.60 -15.48 -0.35
C GLY A 35 5.16 -14.13 -0.78
N ILE A 36 4.52 -13.39 -1.69
CA ILE A 36 4.95 -12.03 -2.09
C ILE A 36 4.88 -11.04 -0.91
N PHE A 37 3.86 -11.17 -0.05
CA PHE A 37 3.63 -10.26 1.08
C PHE A 37 3.95 -10.93 2.41
N LYS A 38 4.52 -10.15 3.34
CA LYS A 38 4.62 -10.57 4.74
C LYS A 38 3.22 -10.71 5.34
N SER A 39 3.05 -11.69 6.22
CA SER A 39 1.80 -11.93 6.94
C SER A 39 2.05 -12.17 8.43
N GLY A 40 1.06 -11.89 9.28
CA GLY A 40 1.15 -12.17 10.72
C GLY A 40 2.00 -11.18 11.52
N CYS A 41 2.29 -10.00 10.96
CA CYS A 41 3.08 -8.96 11.63
C CYS A 41 2.42 -7.58 11.54
N PHE A 42 2.62 -6.76 12.57
CA PHE A 42 2.39 -5.33 12.48
C PHE A 42 3.53 -4.68 11.69
N THR A 43 3.18 -3.88 10.69
CA THR A 43 4.14 -3.15 9.87
C THR A 43 3.89 -1.66 10.02
N HIS A 44 4.88 -0.92 10.48
CA HIS A 44 4.86 0.54 10.44
C HIS A 44 5.59 1.02 9.18
N VAL A 45 4.88 1.75 8.32
CA VAL A 45 5.49 2.37 7.13
C VAL A 45 6.00 3.74 7.52
N GLU A 46 7.32 3.89 7.50
CA GLU A 46 7.99 5.13 7.85
C GLU A 46 7.86 6.18 6.75
N GLY A 47 7.85 7.44 7.17
CA GLY A 47 7.76 8.58 6.28
C GLY A 47 6.38 8.78 5.64
N LYS A 48 6.30 9.76 4.74
CA LYS A 48 5.04 10.15 4.10
C LYS A 48 4.82 9.30 2.86
N ARG A 49 4.27 8.08 3.04
CA ARG A 49 3.94 7.16 1.95
C ARG A 49 2.41 7.05 1.79
N PRO A 50 1.80 7.64 0.75
CA PRO A 50 0.35 7.65 0.58
C PRO A 50 -0.21 6.29 0.16
N ILE A 51 -1.53 6.11 0.27
CA ILE A 51 -2.23 4.87 -0.17
C ILE A 51 -2.00 4.57 -1.66
N ASN A 52 -1.76 5.60 -2.47
CA ASN A 52 -1.34 5.46 -3.87
C ASN A 52 -0.10 4.56 -4.02
N THR A 53 0.85 4.68 -3.10
CA THR A 53 2.08 3.89 -3.09
C THR A 53 1.76 2.42 -2.76
N LEU A 54 0.83 2.16 -1.83
CA LEU A 54 0.32 0.81 -1.57
C LEU A 54 -0.29 0.18 -2.82
N TYR A 55 -1.20 0.89 -3.52
CA TYR A 55 -1.79 0.39 -4.77
C TYR A 55 -0.74 0.11 -5.85
N SER A 56 0.22 1.02 -6.04
CA SER A 56 1.31 0.78 -6.99
C SER A 56 2.20 -0.41 -6.58
N THR A 57 2.40 -0.64 -5.29
CA THR A 57 3.14 -1.80 -4.77
C THR A 57 2.44 -3.10 -5.14
N ILE A 58 1.12 -3.18 -4.92
CA ILE A 58 0.30 -4.35 -5.26
C ILE A 58 0.31 -4.61 -6.77
N LEU A 59 0.13 -3.56 -7.60
CA LEU A 59 0.16 -3.71 -9.05
C LEU A 59 1.50 -4.24 -9.54
N ARG A 60 2.61 -3.66 -9.06
CA ARG A 60 3.96 -4.12 -9.41
C ARG A 60 4.22 -5.55 -8.95
N SER A 61 3.73 -5.92 -7.77
CA SER A 61 3.97 -7.26 -7.22
C SER A 61 3.29 -8.36 -8.02
N VAL A 62 2.21 -8.05 -8.74
CA VAL A 62 1.53 -8.97 -9.67
C VAL A 62 1.91 -8.75 -11.14
N GLY A 63 3.05 -8.09 -11.40
CA GLY A 63 3.64 -7.95 -12.73
C GLY A 63 3.09 -6.79 -13.58
N VAL A 64 2.26 -5.92 -13.03
CA VAL A 64 1.78 -4.71 -13.75
C VAL A 64 2.83 -3.61 -13.64
N SER A 65 3.33 -3.15 -14.79
CA SER A 65 4.25 -2.00 -14.85
C SER A 65 3.51 -0.72 -14.44
N CYS A 66 3.81 -0.22 -13.24
CA CYS A 66 3.18 0.96 -12.66
C CYS A 66 4.16 1.68 -11.75
N ASP A 67 4.61 2.87 -12.15
CA ASP A 67 5.47 3.70 -11.28
C ASP A 67 4.66 4.52 -10.28
N ARG A 68 3.44 4.90 -10.65
CA ARG A 68 2.53 5.71 -9.82
C ARG A 68 1.09 5.32 -10.07
N PHE A 69 0.32 5.20 -9.01
CA PHE A 69 -1.12 5.00 -9.09
C PHE A 69 -1.85 6.29 -8.72
N ASN A 70 -2.75 6.77 -9.59
CA ASN A 70 -3.57 7.97 -9.36
C ASN A 70 -2.77 9.19 -8.83
N MET A 71 -1.54 9.39 -9.34
CA MET A 71 -0.64 10.44 -8.86
C MET A 71 0.27 10.94 -9.97
N SER A 72 0.21 12.24 -10.27
CA SER A 72 1.16 12.91 -11.16
C SER A 72 2.50 13.14 -10.47
N GLU A 73 3.55 13.41 -11.24
CA GLU A 73 4.87 13.73 -10.67
C GLU A 73 4.84 14.92 -9.69
N LYS A 74 4.09 15.98 -10.03
CA LYS A 74 3.97 17.16 -9.18
C LYS A 74 3.31 16.82 -7.85
N MET A 75 2.29 15.96 -7.87
CA MET A 75 1.63 15.49 -6.63
C MET A 75 2.56 14.60 -5.82
N ALA A 76 3.27 13.67 -6.48
CA ALA A 76 4.23 12.81 -5.80
C ALA A 76 5.32 13.60 -5.06
N LYS A 77 5.93 14.59 -5.72
CA LYS A 77 6.95 15.46 -5.07
C LYS A 77 6.43 16.17 -3.81
N LYS A 78 5.12 16.37 -3.68
CA LYS A 78 4.48 17.03 -2.54
C LYS A 78 4.01 16.04 -1.46
N PHE A 79 3.59 14.84 -1.85
CA PHE A 79 2.85 13.93 -0.99
C PHE A 79 3.50 12.57 -0.75
N ASP A 80 4.51 12.18 -1.52
CA ASP A 80 5.27 10.95 -1.33
C ASP A 80 6.72 11.29 -1.04
N SER A 81 7.22 10.86 0.12
CA SER A 81 8.62 11.06 0.50
C SER A 81 9.58 10.07 -0.18
N GLY A 82 9.07 9.12 -0.97
CA GLY A 82 9.87 8.09 -1.63
C GLY A 82 9.42 7.75 -3.04
N SER A 83 10.04 6.73 -3.61
CA SER A 83 9.67 6.14 -4.89
C SER A 83 9.77 4.62 -4.83
N GLY A 84 9.08 3.95 -5.74
CA GLY A 84 9.03 2.49 -5.78
C GLY A 84 8.12 1.87 -4.71
N PRO A 85 8.17 0.54 -4.56
CA PRO A 85 7.24 -0.20 -3.69
C PRO A 85 7.48 0.06 -2.19
N LEU A 86 6.47 -0.25 -1.39
CA LEU A 86 6.58 -0.39 0.06
C LEU A 86 7.30 -1.70 0.37
N LYS A 87 8.61 -1.63 0.67
CA LYS A 87 9.43 -2.83 0.94
C LYS A 87 9.09 -3.46 2.29
N GLU A 88 8.54 -2.67 3.20
CA GLU A 88 8.20 -3.05 4.56
C GLU A 88 7.17 -4.18 4.58
N ILE A 89 6.25 -4.21 3.60
CA ILE A 89 5.17 -5.20 3.48
C ILE A 89 5.50 -6.40 2.58
N LEU A 90 6.61 -6.36 1.83
CA LEU A 90 7.05 -7.44 0.93
C LEU A 90 7.95 -8.43 1.68
N ALA A 91 7.85 -9.72 1.34
CA ALA A 91 8.65 -10.79 1.93
C ALA A 91 10.07 -10.88 1.35
#